data_AF-A0A7J0D4Y5-F1
#
_entry.id   AF-A0A7J0D4Y5-F1
#
_cell.length_a   1.000
_cell.length_b   1.000
_cell.length_c   1.000
_cell.angle_alpha   90.00
_cell.angle_beta   90.00
_cell.angle_gamma   90.00
#
_symmetry.space_group_name_H-M   'P 1'
#
loop_
_entity.id
_entity.type
_entity.pdbx_description
1 polymer ?
#
loop_
_entity_poly.entity_id
_entity_poly.type
_entity_poly.pdbx_seq_one_letter_code
_entity_poly.pdbx_strand_id
1 'polypeptide(L)'
;MAGGKGSTRPRYLQIADELKAAIERGEYRPGDRLPGENALAPQYGVAVMTARRALRALTNEGLAESRKGAGVFVQAFHPIRRRGIQRLAQDQWGAGKSIWSADEDRSLTVDQVSVQETVPPAHIAEMLDLNADESACARSRRYVLDGRPVMLATSYLPYALVKGSAITQADTGPGELTLASLTSGTARFASEKRSADGCLVLRKRPRWACPLSALS
;
A
#
# COMPACT_ATOMS: atom_id res chain seq x y z
N MET A 1 -39.71 13.32 -23.96
CA MET A 1 -38.24 13.39 -24.17
C MET A 1 -37.55 13.53 -22.81
N ALA A 2 -36.57 12.65 -22.58
CA ALA A 2 -35.54 12.61 -21.52
C ALA A 2 -35.95 12.68 -20.02
N GLY A 3 -36.19 11.51 -19.42
CA GLY A 3 -35.99 11.29 -17.98
C GLY A 3 -34.53 10.97 -17.69
N GLY A 4 -33.82 11.86 -17.00
CA GLY A 4 -32.40 11.70 -16.69
C GLY A 4 -32.15 10.57 -15.70
N LYS A 5 -31.26 9.63 -16.05
CA LYS A 5 -30.80 8.57 -15.15
C LYS A 5 -30.03 9.22 -13.99
N GLY A 6 -30.61 9.18 -12.80
CA GLY A 6 -29.92 9.58 -11.57
C GLY A 6 -28.61 8.81 -11.41
N SER A 7 -27.56 9.48 -10.96
CA SER A 7 -26.23 8.91 -10.77
C SER A 7 -26.31 7.60 -9.98
N THR A 8 -25.79 6.51 -10.55
CA THR A 8 -25.88 5.13 -10.03
C THR A 8 -25.17 4.92 -8.67
N ARG A 9 -24.52 5.95 -8.13
CA ARG A 9 -23.73 5.88 -6.90
C ARG A 9 -24.61 6.21 -5.69
N PRO A 10 -24.61 5.41 -4.61
CA PRO A 10 -25.36 5.70 -3.38
C PRO A 10 -25.12 7.11 -2.84
N ARG A 11 -26.18 7.78 -2.36
CA ARG A 11 -26.13 9.18 -1.92
C ARG A 11 -25.09 9.46 -0.83
N TYR A 12 -24.89 8.53 0.11
CA TYR A 12 -23.87 8.68 1.15
C TYR A 12 -22.44 8.67 0.58
N LEU A 13 -22.18 7.97 -0.53
CA LEU A 13 -20.88 7.99 -1.19
C LEU A 13 -20.66 9.30 -1.94
N GLN A 14 -21.71 9.87 -2.55
CA GLN A 14 -21.60 11.21 -3.17
C GLN A 14 -21.20 12.26 -2.13
N ILE A 15 -21.84 12.26 -0.95
CA ILE A 15 -21.50 13.15 0.16
C ILE A 15 -20.06 12.91 0.65
N ALA A 16 -19.63 11.65 0.76
CA ALA A 16 -18.27 11.32 1.14
C ALA A 16 -17.25 11.81 0.11
N ASP A 17 -17.53 11.66 -1.19
CA ASP A 17 -16.68 12.13 -2.29
C ASP A 17 -16.56 13.67 -2.27
N GLU A 18 -17.67 14.38 -2.01
CA GLU A 18 -17.67 15.86 -1.89
C GLU A 18 -16.85 16.34 -0.69
N LEU A 19 -17.02 15.71 0.48
CA LEU A 19 -16.22 16.01 1.68
C LEU A 19 -14.74 15.68 1.47
N LYS A 20 -14.43 14.57 0.79
CA LYS A 20 -13.07 14.21 0.41
C LYS A 20 -12.44 15.29 -0.48
N ALA A 21 -13.16 15.73 -1.51
CA ALA A 21 -12.68 16.78 -2.40
C ALA A 21 -12.45 18.11 -1.64
N ALA A 22 -13.29 18.43 -0.64
CA ALA A 22 -13.09 19.60 0.22
C ALA A 22 -11.81 19.48 1.09
N ILE A 23 -11.54 18.29 1.65
CA ILE A 23 -10.29 18.00 2.36
C ILE A 23 -9.08 18.15 1.41
N GLU A 24 -9.17 17.60 0.20
CA GLU A 24 -8.11 17.67 -0.82
C GLU A 24 -7.84 19.12 -1.28
N ARG A 25 -8.88 19.96 -1.37
CA ARG A 25 -8.75 21.40 -1.64
C ARG A 25 -8.25 22.21 -0.44
N GLY A 26 -8.12 21.60 0.73
CA GLY A 26 -7.66 22.26 1.95
C GLY A 26 -8.72 23.10 2.67
N GLU A 27 -10.00 22.97 2.31
CA GLU A 27 -11.12 23.60 3.05
C GLU A 27 -11.23 23.05 4.47
N TYR A 28 -10.85 21.79 4.66
CA TYR A 28 -10.62 21.18 5.97
C TYR A 28 -9.18 20.69 6.05
N ARG A 29 -8.41 21.27 6.97
CA ARG A 29 -7.01 20.93 7.21
C ARG A 29 -6.91 19.76 8.18
N PRO A 30 -5.78 19.04 8.19
CA PRO A 30 -5.45 18.09 9.24
C PRO A 30 -5.76 18.61 10.66
N GLY A 31 -6.54 17.85 11.42
CA GLY A 31 -6.97 18.21 12.77
C GLY A 31 -8.26 19.03 12.83
N ASP A 32 -8.75 19.55 11.71
CA ASP A 32 -10.03 20.27 11.67
C ASP A 32 -11.20 19.33 11.91
N ARG A 33 -12.25 19.86 12.53
CA ARG A 33 -13.49 19.13 12.79
C ARG A 33 -14.40 19.20 11.56
N LEU A 34 -14.79 18.05 11.03
CA LEU A 34 -15.81 17.96 9.99
C LEU A 34 -17.20 18.29 10.56
N PRO A 35 -18.13 18.80 9.73
CA PRO A 35 -19.51 18.97 10.13
C PRO A 35 -20.11 17.65 10.62
N GLY A 36 -20.81 17.68 11.74
CA GLY A 36 -21.45 16.49 12.31
C GLY A 36 -22.65 16.03 11.50
N GLU A 37 -23.12 14.80 11.76
CA GLU A 37 -24.27 14.22 11.08
C GLU A 37 -25.55 15.07 11.13
N ASN A 38 -25.77 15.81 12.22
CA ASN A 38 -26.90 16.73 12.37
C ASN A 38 -26.77 18.02 11.55
N ALA A 39 -25.55 18.42 11.18
CA ALA A 39 -25.31 19.56 10.29
C ALA A 39 -25.34 19.14 8.82
N LEU A 40 -24.78 17.97 8.50
CA LEU A 40 -24.76 17.41 7.15
C LEU A 40 -26.16 17.00 6.67
N ALA A 41 -26.99 16.42 7.54
CA ALA A 41 -28.33 15.97 7.16
C ALA A 41 -29.18 17.07 6.47
N PRO A 42 -29.38 18.26 7.08
CA PRO A 42 -30.12 19.34 6.43
C PRO A 42 -29.35 19.94 5.24
N GLN A 43 -28.02 20.06 5.32
CA GLN A 43 -27.21 20.62 4.23
C GLN A 43 -27.37 19.84 2.92
N TYR A 44 -27.44 18.51 3.00
CA TYR A 44 -27.53 17.62 1.84
C TYR A 44 -28.94 17.10 1.55
N GLY A 45 -29.94 17.47 2.37
CA GLY A 45 -31.32 17.00 2.25
C GLY A 45 -31.44 15.47 2.43
N VAL A 46 -30.74 14.90 3.41
CA VAL A 46 -30.71 13.45 3.66
C VAL A 46 -31.05 13.10 5.11
N ALA A 47 -31.46 11.85 5.34
CA ALA A 47 -31.60 11.32 6.69
C ALA A 47 -30.26 11.35 7.45
N VAL A 48 -30.29 11.59 8.77
CA VAL A 48 -29.11 11.60 9.65
C VAL A 48 -28.27 10.33 9.52
N MET A 49 -28.92 9.17 9.37
CA MET A 49 -28.22 7.90 9.14
C MET A 49 -27.42 7.86 7.83
N THR A 50 -27.87 8.56 6.79
CA THR A 50 -27.14 8.69 5.51
C THR A 50 -25.92 9.58 5.67
N ALA A 51 -26.04 10.71 6.37
CA ALA A 51 -24.91 11.57 6.72
C ALA A 51 -23.88 10.83 7.61
N ARG A 52 -24.36 10.07 8.60
CA ARG A 52 -23.52 9.19 9.42
C ARG A 52 -22.74 8.19 8.56
N ARG A 53 -23.39 7.57 7.58
CA ARG A 53 -22.72 6.63 6.64
C ARG A 53 -21.65 7.32 5.80
N ALA A 54 -21.85 8.57 5.39
CA ALA A 54 -20.85 9.35 4.66
C ALA A 54 -19.61 9.62 5.52
N LEU A 55 -19.80 10.12 6.75
CA LEU A 55 -18.71 10.30 7.71
C LEU A 55 -17.99 8.98 8.01
N ARG A 56 -18.75 7.88 8.16
CA ARG A 56 -18.17 6.56 8.39
C ARG A 56 -17.33 6.08 7.20
N ALA A 57 -17.72 6.40 5.97
CA ALA A 57 -16.93 6.10 4.78
C ALA A 57 -15.57 6.81 4.84
N LEU A 58 -15.53 8.11 5.18
CA LEU A 58 -14.28 8.86 5.36
C LEU A 58 -13.40 8.25 6.47
N THR A 59 -13.99 7.84 7.59
CA THR A 59 -13.23 7.15 8.66
C THR A 59 -12.72 5.78 8.23
N ASN A 60 -13.48 5.07 7.41
CA ASN A 60 -13.07 3.78 6.86
C ASN A 60 -11.98 3.94 5.79
N GLU A 61 -11.91 5.08 5.11
CA GLU A 61 -10.84 5.42 4.17
C GLU A 61 -9.60 5.99 4.88
N GLY A 62 -9.70 6.33 6.16
CA GLY A 62 -8.61 6.93 6.94
C GLY A 62 -8.44 8.43 6.68
N LEU A 63 -9.38 9.08 5.98
CA LEU A 63 -9.43 10.53 5.76
C LEU A 63 -9.86 11.30 7.00
N ALA A 64 -10.56 10.62 7.91
CA ALA A 64 -11.01 11.20 9.15
C ALA A 64 -10.97 10.19 10.31
N GLU A 65 -11.07 10.70 11.53
CA GLU A 65 -11.14 9.92 12.76
C GLU A 65 -12.33 10.37 13.59
N SER A 66 -13.13 9.40 14.05
CA SER A 66 -14.22 9.67 14.98
C SER A 66 -13.70 9.63 16.42
N ARG A 67 -13.77 10.75 17.13
CA ARG A 67 -13.44 10.86 18.55
C ARG A 67 -14.74 10.87 19.36
N LYS A 68 -14.91 9.87 20.24
CA LYS A 68 -16.12 9.68 21.05
C LYS A 68 -16.47 10.96 21.81
N GLY A 69 -17.67 11.50 21.58
CA GLY A 69 -18.16 12.73 22.21
C GLY A 69 -17.61 14.04 21.64
N ALA A 70 -16.53 14.01 20.86
CA ALA A 70 -15.88 15.21 20.32
C ALA A 70 -16.22 15.48 18.85
N GLY A 71 -16.55 14.44 18.07
CA GLY A 71 -16.92 14.56 16.65
C GLY A 71 -15.95 13.84 15.71
N VAL A 72 -15.98 14.20 14.44
CA VAL A 72 -15.14 13.62 13.39
C VAL A 72 -14.10 14.65 12.96
N PHE A 73 -12.83 14.26 12.91
CA PHE A 73 -11.71 15.15 12.64
C PHE A 73 -10.90 14.67 11.43
N VAL A 74 -10.43 15.58 10.59
CA VAL A 74 -9.58 15.25 9.44
C VAL A 74 -8.25 14.70 9.92
N GLN A 75 -7.85 13.56 9.38
CA GLN A 75 -6.58 12.93 9.71
C GLN A 75 -5.42 13.64 8.99
N ALA A 76 -4.33 13.83 9.71
CA ALA A 76 -3.09 14.40 9.14
C ALA A 76 -2.34 13.41 8.26
N PHE A 77 -2.70 12.13 8.32
CA PHE A 77 -2.00 11.03 7.70
C PHE A 77 -3.01 10.00 7.23
N HIS A 78 -3.01 9.73 5.94
CA HIS A 78 -3.87 8.75 5.30
C HIS A 78 -3.10 7.43 5.19
N PRO A 79 -3.28 6.46 6.10
CA PRO A 79 -2.66 5.16 5.94
C PRO A 79 -3.22 4.51 4.67
N ILE A 80 -2.34 4.09 3.75
CA ILE A 80 -2.73 3.37 2.53
C ILE A 80 -3.52 2.12 2.94
N ARG A 81 -4.85 2.16 2.84
CA ARG A 81 -5.70 0.99 3.07
C ARG A 81 -5.68 0.11 1.82
N ARG A 82 -4.86 -0.93 1.88
CA ARG A 82 -4.63 -1.87 0.78
C ARG A 82 -5.93 -2.57 0.35
N ARG A 83 -6.38 -2.35 -0.89
CA ARG A 83 -7.39 -3.20 -1.54
C ARG A 83 -6.72 -4.52 -1.98
N GLY A 84 -6.91 -5.55 -1.17
CA GLY A 84 -6.05 -6.74 -1.12
C GLY A 84 -6.05 -7.72 -2.30
N ILE A 85 -6.67 -7.44 -3.45
CA ILE A 85 -6.84 -8.46 -4.52
C ILE A 85 -6.41 -7.98 -5.92
N GLN A 86 -6.54 -6.69 -6.27
CA GLN A 86 -6.22 -6.21 -7.63
C GLN A 86 -4.71 -6.16 -7.96
N ARG A 87 -3.83 -6.26 -6.96
CA ARG A 87 -2.37 -6.31 -7.12
C ARG A 87 -1.82 -7.64 -7.64
N LEU A 88 -2.63 -8.69 -7.64
CA LEU A 88 -2.22 -10.04 -8.05
C LEU A 88 -2.47 -10.29 -9.54
N ALA A 89 -3.01 -9.29 -10.26
CA ALA A 89 -3.25 -9.35 -11.68
C ALA A 89 -1.89 -9.24 -12.40
N GLN A 90 -1.49 -10.33 -13.04
CA GLN A 90 -0.21 -10.56 -13.72
C GLN A 90 0.11 -9.52 -14.81
N ASP A 91 -0.92 -8.85 -15.30
CA ASP A 91 -0.98 -7.76 -16.27
C ASP A 91 -0.39 -6.43 -15.79
N GLN A 92 -0.13 -6.26 -14.48
CA GLN A 92 0.61 -5.08 -13.98
C GLN A 92 2.12 -5.32 -13.81
N TRP A 93 2.61 -6.52 -14.12
CA TRP A 93 4.01 -6.87 -13.97
C TRP A 93 4.74 -6.72 -15.31
N GLY A 94 5.64 -5.74 -15.41
CA GLY A 94 6.47 -5.51 -16.60
C GLY A 94 6.59 -4.05 -17.04
N ALA A 95 5.76 -3.14 -16.51
CA ALA A 95 5.71 -1.75 -16.99
C ALA A 95 6.55 -0.73 -16.19
N GLY A 96 7.52 -1.17 -15.37
CA GLY A 96 8.34 -0.27 -14.55
C GLY A 96 7.57 0.51 -13.47
N LYS A 97 6.35 0.07 -13.17
CA LYS A 97 5.46 0.64 -12.17
C LYS A 97 5.58 -0.15 -10.89
N SER A 98 6.02 0.50 -9.80
CA SER A 98 6.18 -0.20 -8.52
C SER A 98 4.85 -0.84 -8.11
N ILE A 99 4.91 -1.94 -7.36
CA ILE A 99 3.75 -2.59 -6.73
C ILE A 99 2.84 -1.62 -5.95
N TRP A 100 3.28 -0.38 -5.71
CA TRP A 100 2.60 0.66 -4.97
C TRP A 100 1.93 1.73 -5.85
N SER A 101 2.29 1.86 -7.13
CA SER A 101 1.63 2.81 -8.05
C SER A 101 0.21 2.39 -8.42
N ALA A 102 -0.20 1.16 -8.07
CA ALA A 102 -1.53 0.63 -8.35
C ALA A 102 -2.61 1.09 -7.36
N ASP A 103 -2.22 1.65 -6.21
CA ASP A 103 -3.17 1.96 -5.13
C ASP A 103 -3.66 3.41 -5.12
N GLU A 104 -2.89 4.40 -5.62
CA GLU A 104 -3.23 5.84 -5.55
C GLU A 104 -2.30 6.70 -6.43
N ASP A 105 -2.74 7.91 -6.82
CA ASP A 105 -1.97 8.94 -7.55
C ASP A 105 -0.93 9.67 -6.66
N ARG A 106 -0.59 9.09 -5.51
CA ARG A 106 0.31 9.66 -4.50
C ARG A 106 1.69 9.04 -4.62
N SER A 107 2.73 9.88 -4.59
CA SER A 107 4.12 9.46 -4.79
C SER A 107 4.65 8.74 -3.54
N LEU A 108 4.54 7.42 -3.53
CA LEU A 108 5.25 6.58 -2.56
C LEU A 108 6.71 6.45 -2.99
N THR A 109 7.62 7.02 -2.23
CA THR A 109 9.06 7.00 -2.49
C THR A 109 9.77 6.06 -1.52
N VAL A 110 10.99 5.66 -1.85
CA VAL A 110 11.89 4.95 -0.93
C VAL A 110 13.03 5.90 -0.63
N ASP A 111 13.18 6.30 0.63
CA ASP A 111 14.21 7.25 1.05
C ASP A 111 15.39 6.57 1.78
N GLN A 112 15.20 5.32 2.21
CA GLN A 112 16.23 4.55 2.89
C GLN A 112 16.22 3.10 2.40
N VAL A 113 17.41 2.62 2.02
CA VAL A 113 17.67 1.24 1.63
C VAL A 113 18.86 0.71 2.42
N SER A 114 18.72 -0.50 2.96
CA SER A 114 19.82 -1.26 3.53
C SER A 114 19.82 -2.66 2.92
N VAL A 115 21.01 -3.16 2.60
CA VAL A 115 21.20 -4.49 2.03
C VAL A 115 22.31 -5.18 2.80
N GLN A 116 22.07 -6.42 3.21
CA GLN A 116 23.03 -7.22 3.94
C GLN A 116 22.89 -8.69 3.60
N GLU A 117 24.01 -9.40 3.51
CA GLU A 117 24.05 -10.85 3.60
C GLU A 117 23.86 -11.25 5.07
N THR A 118 22.94 -12.16 5.35
CA THR A 118 22.61 -12.54 6.73
C THR A 118 22.11 -13.97 6.80
N VAL A 119 22.23 -14.59 7.97
CA VAL A 119 21.49 -15.81 8.29
C VAL A 119 20.04 -15.39 8.53
N PRO A 120 19.08 -15.82 7.69
CA PRO A 120 17.70 -15.39 7.86
C PRO A 120 17.07 -16.00 9.12
N PRO A 121 16.05 -15.36 9.71
CA PRO A 121 15.25 -15.97 10.77
C PRO A 121 14.73 -17.36 10.37
N ALA A 122 14.60 -18.30 11.32
CA ALA A 122 14.25 -19.70 11.03
C ALA A 122 12.99 -19.86 10.16
N HIS A 123 11.94 -19.07 10.43
CA HIS A 123 10.70 -19.11 9.64
C HIS A 123 10.89 -18.60 8.20
N ILE A 124 11.87 -17.74 7.96
CA ILE A 124 12.27 -17.26 6.63
C ILE A 124 13.15 -18.28 5.92
N ALA A 125 14.09 -18.92 6.63
CA ALA A 125 14.89 -20.01 6.08
C ALA A 125 13.98 -21.14 5.54
N GLU A 126 13.01 -21.57 6.35
CA GLU A 126 12.00 -22.57 5.98
C GLU A 126 11.14 -22.11 4.78
N MET A 127 10.80 -20.82 4.72
CA MET A 127 10.09 -20.25 3.57
C MET A 127 10.87 -20.34 2.26
N LEU A 128 12.16 -20.06 2.37
CA LEU A 128 13.09 -19.99 1.24
C LEU A 128 13.65 -21.36 0.85
N ASP A 129 13.40 -22.40 1.66
CA ASP A 129 13.99 -23.73 1.50
C ASP A 129 15.52 -23.71 1.68
N LEU A 130 16.01 -22.88 2.60
CA LEU A 130 17.43 -22.73 2.87
C LEU A 130 17.91 -23.73 3.93
N ASN A 131 19.09 -24.30 3.67
CA ASN A 131 19.85 -25.08 4.64
C ASN A 131 20.48 -24.17 5.72
N ALA A 132 20.93 -24.77 6.82
CA ALA A 132 21.44 -24.03 7.98
C ALA A 132 22.73 -23.24 7.72
N ASP A 133 23.49 -23.62 6.69
CA ASP A 133 24.73 -22.99 6.22
C ASP A 133 24.49 -21.96 5.10
N GLU A 134 23.26 -21.85 4.59
CA GLU A 134 22.93 -20.93 3.51
C GLU A 134 22.47 -19.56 4.02
N SER A 135 23.01 -18.51 3.41
CA SER A 135 22.68 -17.12 3.72
C SER A 135 21.60 -16.56 2.79
N ALA A 136 20.96 -15.49 3.23
CA ALA A 136 20.04 -14.69 2.44
C ALA A 136 20.53 -13.25 2.31
N CYS A 137 20.26 -12.65 1.16
CA CYS A 137 20.28 -11.20 1.01
C CYS A 137 19.03 -10.62 1.66
N ALA A 138 19.17 -9.89 2.75
CA ALA A 138 18.11 -9.10 3.37
C ALA A 138 18.17 -7.65 2.86
N ARG A 139 17.17 -7.26 2.06
CA ARG A 139 17.00 -5.90 1.54
C ARG A 139 15.86 -5.20 2.27
N SER A 140 16.19 -4.26 3.14
CA SER A 140 15.26 -3.44 3.92
C SER A 140 15.05 -2.08 3.28
N ARG A 141 13.78 -1.64 3.18
CA ARG A 141 13.38 -0.37 2.55
C ARG A 141 12.41 0.39 3.43
N ARG A 142 12.62 1.69 3.58
CA ARG A 142 11.65 2.62 4.17
C ARG A 142 10.90 3.34 3.09
N TYR A 143 9.58 3.17 3.09
CA TYR A 143 8.68 3.83 2.18
C TYR A 143 8.14 5.09 2.83
N VAL A 144 8.13 6.17 2.06
CA VAL A 144 7.72 7.50 2.46
C VAL A 144 6.60 7.96 1.57
N LEU A 145 5.54 8.47 2.19
CA LEU A 145 4.39 9.07 1.53
C LEU A 145 4.25 10.49 2.07
N ASP A 146 4.25 11.48 1.17
CA ASP A 146 4.18 12.90 1.53
C ASP A 146 5.18 13.30 2.63
N GLY A 147 6.43 12.84 2.49
CA GLY A 147 7.53 13.13 3.42
C GLY A 147 7.47 12.36 4.76
N ARG A 148 6.48 11.50 4.98
CA ARG A 148 6.35 10.70 6.21
C ARG A 148 6.63 9.22 5.97
N PRO A 149 7.47 8.57 6.81
CA PRO A 149 7.61 7.12 6.77
C PRO A 149 6.28 6.43 7.02
N VAL A 150 5.90 5.51 6.13
CA VAL A 150 4.62 4.79 6.22
C VAL A 150 4.80 3.29 6.36
N MET A 151 5.95 2.76 5.95
CA MET A 151 6.18 1.32 5.93
C MET A 151 7.66 0.99 5.87
N LEU A 152 8.04 -0.06 6.60
CA LEU A 152 9.29 -0.78 6.44
C LEU A 152 9.00 -2.12 5.75
N ALA A 153 9.76 -2.45 4.72
CA ALA A 153 9.69 -3.76 4.08
C ALA A 153 11.06 -4.39 3.99
N THR A 154 11.19 -5.61 4.50
CA THR A 154 12.39 -6.44 4.35
C THR A 154 12.08 -7.61 3.44
N SER A 155 12.80 -7.69 2.32
CA SER A 155 12.76 -8.81 1.41
C SER A 155 13.98 -9.69 1.62
N TYR A 156 13.77 -11.00 1.71
CA TYR A 156 14.83 -11.99 1.83
C TYR A 156 14.88 -12.80 0.53
N LEU A 157 16.08 -12.89 -0.04
CA LEU A 157 16.38 -13.66 -1.24
C LEU A 157 17.52 -14.62 -0.95
N PRO A 158 17.49 -15.89 -1.42
CA PRO A 158 18.63 -16.80 -1.31
C PRO A 158 19.89 -16.12 -1.86
N TYR A 159 20.94 -15.99 -1.05
CA TYR A 159 22.09 -15.17 -1.41
C TYR A 159 22.81 -15.71 -2.65
N ALA A 160 22.92 -17.03 -2.76
CA ALA A 160 23.52 -17.71 -3.91
C ALA A 160 22.90 -17.30 -5.26
N LEU A 161 21.59 -16.98 -5.29
CA LEU A 161 20.89 -16.58 -6.52
C LEU A 161 21.17 -15.12 -6.92
N VAL A 162 21.46 -14.26 -5.95
CA VAL A 162 21.60 -12.81 -6.18
C VAL A 162 23.04 -12.32 -6.03
N LYS A 163 23.97 -13.19 -5.64
CA LYS A 163 25.38 -12.85 -5.46
C LYS A 163 25.95 -12.24 -6.74
N GLY A 164 26.60 -11.08 -6.60
CA GLY A 164 27.19 -10.34 -7.73
C GLY A 164 26.18 -9.56 -8.59
N SER A 165 24.88 -9.66 -8.33
CA SER A 165 23.87 -8.83 -8.99
C SER A 165 23.74 -7.46 -8.32
N ALA A 166 23.17 -6.50 -9.03
CA ALA A 166 22.91 -5.19 -8.46
C ALA A 166 21.85 -5.20 -7.33
N ILE A 167 21.07 -6.27 -7.13
CA ILE A 167 20.14 -6.39 -5.97
C ILE A 167 20.87 -6.36 -4.63
N THR A 168 22.14 -6.80 -4.58
CA THR A 168 22.96 -6.77 -3.36
C THR A 168 23.51 -5.36 -3.05
N GLN A 169 23.32 -4.39 -3.95
CA GLN A 169 23.75 -3.00 -3.79
C GLN A 169 22.59 -2.12 -3.32
N ALA A 170 22.86 -1.10 -2.50
CA ALA A 170 21.81 -0.18 -2.04
C ALA A 170 21.15 0.55 -3.21
N ASP A 171 21.97 1.11 -4.10
CA ASP A 171 21.57 1.64 -5.39
C ASP A 171 21.66 0.53 -6.46
N THR A 172 20.53 0.26 -7.11
CA THR A 172 20.42 -0.78 -8.14
C THR A 172 20.62 -0.21 -9.55
N GLY A 173 20.88 1.09 -9.68
CA GLY A 173 20.88 1.80 -10.95
C GLY A 173 19.48 2.22 -11.41
N PRO A 174 19.36 2.85 -12.60
CA PRO A 174 18.07 3.27 -13.15
C PRO A 174 17.21 2.05 -13.52
N GLY A 175 16.01 1.98 -12.95
CA GLY A 175 15.05 0.90 -13.15
C GLY A 175 14.92 -0.04 -11.96
N GLU A 176 13.72 -0.58 -11.76
CA GLU A 176 13.44 -1.54 -10.68
C GLU A 176 14.02 -2.91 -11.07
N LEU A 177 15.12 -3.34 -10.45
CA LEU A 177 15.59 -4.74 -10.60
C LEU A 177 14.52 -5.66 -10.02
N THR A 178 13.92 -6.46 -10.90
CA THR A 178 12.97 -7.50 -10.50
C THR A 178 13.72 -8.81 -10.32
N LEU A 179 13.33 -9.63 -9.35
CA LEU A 179 13.92 -10.97 -9.21
C LEU A 179 13.79 -11.80 -10.49
N ALA A 180 12.72 -11.55 -11.27
CA ALA A 180 12.48 -12.15 -12.58
C ALA A 180 13.57 -11.82 -13.62
N SER A 181 14.23 -10.67 -13.54
CA SER A 181 15.36 -10.34 -14.43
C SER A 181 16.68 -10.97 -14.01
N LEU A 182 16.73 -11.67 -12.87
CA LEU A 182 17.94 -12.28 -12.32
C LEU A 182 17.92 -13.82 -12.33
N THR A 183 16.77 -14.43 -12.54
CA THR A 183 16.64 -15.90 -12.51
C THR A 183 15.79 -16.39 -13.67
N SER A 184 16.31 -17.30 -14.48
CA SER A 184 15.60 -18.01 -15.55
C SER A 184 14.69 -19.15 -15.03
N GLY A 185 14.36 -19.17 -13.73
CA GLY A 185 13.59 -20.23 -13.07
C GLY A 185 12.70 -19.74 -11.92
N THR A 186 11.99 -20.69 -11.30
CA THR A 186 11.08 -20.47 -10.16
C THR A 186 11.88 -20.15 -8.88
N ALA A 187 12.05 -18.88 -8.54
CA ALA A 187 12.72 -18.46 -7.31
C ALA A 187 11.72 -18.27 -6.14
N ARG A 188 12.05 -18.79 -4.96
CA ARG A 188 11.33 -18.46 -3.71
C ARG A 188 11.92 -17.19 -3.12
N PHE A 189 11.05 -16.29 -2.66
CA PHE A 189 11.46 -15.16 -1.83
C PHE A 189 10.47 -14.97 -0.70
N ALA A 190 10.92 -14.31 0.37
CA ALA A 190 10.07 -13.94 1.49
C ALA A 190 10.05 -12.42 1.63
N SER A 191 8.94 -11.87 2.11
CA SER A 191 8.87 -10.45 2.44
C SER A 191 8.06 -10.21 3.69
N GLU A 192 8.66 -9.48 4.63
CA GLU A 192 8.01 -8.98 5.82
C GLU A 192 7.74 -7.49 5.67
N LYS A 193 6.55 -7.05 6.10
CA LYS A 193 6.14 -5.64 6.07
C LYS A 193 5.64 -5.20 7.43
N ARG A 194 6.13 -4.04 7.87
CA ARG A 194 5.77 -3.38 9.13
C ARG A 194 5.32 -1.96 8.82
N SER A 195 4.30 -1.47 9.52
CA SER A 195 3.99 -0.04 9.55
C SER A 195 5.17 0.70 10.17
N ALA A 196 5.41 1.94 9.75
CA ALA A 196 6.40 2.80 10.41
C ALA A 196 6.06 3.02 11.91
N ASP A 197 4.78 2.96 12.27
CA ASP A 197 4.29 3.05 13.66
C ASP A 197 4.47 1.74 14.46
N GLY A 198 5.24 0.78 13.94
CA GLY A 198 5.62 -0.46 14.65
C GLY A 198 4.63 -1.63 14.55
N CYS A 199 3.43 -1.43 13.98
CA CYS A 199 2.47 -2.52 13.79
C CYS A 199 2.92 -3.47 12.66
N LEU A 200 2.99 -4.78 12.91
CA LEU A 200 3.29 -5.79 11.87
C LEU A 200 2.07 -5.88 10.92
N VAL A 201 2.24 -5.45 9.68
CA VAL A 201 1.11 -5.34 8.73
C VAL A 201 0.94 -6.61 7.92
N LEU A 202 2.02 -7.33 7.57
CA LEU A 202 1.90 -8.50 6.70
C LEU A 202 3.16 -9.39 6.65
N ARG A 203 2.96 -10.71 6.60
CA ARG A 203 3.96 -11.71 6.17
C ARG A 203 3.46 -12.39 4.90
N LYS A 204 4.30 -12.53 3.86
CA LYS A 204 3.91 -13.16 2.58
C LYS A 204 4.89 -14.24 2.14
N ARG A 205 4.34 -15.39 1.70
CA ARG A 205 5.00 -16.49 0.96
C ARG A 205 4.50 -16.51 -0.50
N PRO A 206 5.04 -15.71 -1.43
CA PRO A 206 4.74 -15.91 -2.85
C PRO A 206 5.67 -16.98 -3.45
N ARG A 207 5.09 -17.98 -4.14
CA ARG A 207 5.81 -18.83 -5.11
C ARG A 207 5.69 -18.18 -6.48
N TRP A 208 6.80 -17.91 -7.14
CA TRP A 208 6.82 -17.43 -8.53
C TRP A 208 7.20 -18.58 -9.44
N ALA A 209 6.29 -19.00 -10.33
CA ALA A 209 6.62 -19.88 -11.44
C ALA A 209 6.72 -19.04 -12.71
N CYS A 210 7.89 -19.06 -13.37
CA CYS A 210 8.00 -18.54 -14.73
C CYS A 210 7.29 -19.54 -15.68
N PRO A 211 6.25 -19.15 -16.44
CA PRO A 211 5.84 -19.94 -17.59
C PRO A 211 6.96 -19.88 -18.62
N LEU A 212 7.44 -21.04 -19.04
CA LEU A 212 8.62 -21.27 -19.89
C LEU A 212 8.46 -20.78 -21.35
N SER A 213 7.57 -19.82 -21.63
CA SER A 213 7.17 -19.45 -22.99
C SER A 213 7.34 -17.96 -23.25
N ALA A 214 8.59 -17.50 -23.36
CA ALA A 214 8.95 -16.23 -23.98
C ALA A 214 10.46 -16.13 -24.28
N LEU A 215 11.02 -17.15 -24.93
CA LEU A 215 12.29 -17.04 -25.67
C LEU A 215 12.11 -17.82 -26.97
N SER A 216 11.72 -17.11 -28.02
CA SER A 216 12.05 -17.47 -29.41
C SER A 216 13.19 -16.57 -29.86
#